data_AF-A0A662UUI5-F1
#
_entry.id   AF-A0A662UUI5-F1
#
_cell.length_a   1.000
_cell.length_b   1.000
_cell.length_c   1.000
_cell.angle_alpha   90.00
_cell.angle_beta   90.00
_cell.angle_gamma   90.00
#
_symmetry.space_group_name_H-M   'P 1'
#
loop_
_entity.id
_entity.type
_entity.pdbx_description
1 polymer ?
#
loop_
_entity_poly.entity_id
_entity_poly.type
_entity_poly.pdbx_seq_one_letter_code
_entity_poly.pdbx_strand_id
1 'polypeptide(L)' 'MSSVSTEWYAYIDSLRISSEDRYRILEYVISKKGKLRVQKALSISRYTMWRILNRKIDVNDDKLKILLSLITPEELRRY' A
#
# COMPACT_ATOMS: atom_id res chain seq x y z
N MET A 1 -22.69 -16.67 9.93
CA MET A 1 -21.43 -17.43 9.82
C MET A 1 -20.34 -16.49 9.36
N SER A 2 -19.37 -16.22 10.24
CA SER A 2 -18.28 -15.27 10.04
C SER A 2 -17.33 -15.78 8.96
N SER A 3 -17.31 -15.15 7.80
CA SER A 3 -16.24 -15.37 6.82
C SER A 3 -15.01 -14.63 7.30
N VAL A 4 -14.07 -15.39 7.86
CA VAL A 4 -12.70 -14.93 8.13
C VAL A 4 -12.14 -14.38 6.82
N SER A 5 -12.10 -13.05 6.69
CA SER A 5 -11.32 -12.40 5.65
C SER A 5 -9.86 -12.60 6.01
N THR A 6 -9.31 -13.77 5.68
CA THR A 6 -7.88 -14.02 5.76
C THR A 6 -7.22 -12.90 4.99
N GLU A 7 -6.47 -12.04 5.68
CA GLU A 7 -5.69 -10.98 5.08
C GLU A 7 -4.77 -11.62 4.05
N TRP A 8 -5.17 -11.64 2.78
CA TRP A 8 -4.49 -12.38 1.72
C TRP A 8 -3.03 -11.97 1.57
N TYR A 9 -2.73 -10.73 1.96
CA TYR A 9 -1.42 -10.13 1.99
C TYR A 9 -0.57 -10.56 3.19
N ALA A 10 -1.12 -11.26 4.19
CA ALA A 10 -0.35 -11.81 5.31
C ALA A 10 0.62 -12.92 4.89
N TYR A 11 0.38 -13.55 3.74
CA TYR A 11 1.27 -14.56 3.14
C TYR A 11 2.30 -13.96 2.18
N ILE A 12 2.22 -12.65 1.91
CA ILE A 12 3.22 -11.97 1.09
C ILE A 12 4.41 -11.67 1.98
N ASP A 13 5.56 -12.22 1.62
CA ASP A 13 6.83 -11.84 2.21
C ASP A 13 7.18 -10.41 1.78
N SER A 14 6.89 -9.43 2.66
CA SER A 14 7.13 -8.01 2.42
C SER A 14 8.60 -7.72 2.12
N LEU A 15 9.53 -8.53 2.66
CA LEU A 15 10.97 -8.37 2.44
C LEU A 15 11.37 -8.66 0.99
N ARG A 16 10.54 -9.38 0.22
CA ARG A 16 10.79 -9.69 -1.19
C ARG A 16 10.24 -8.64 -2.15
N ILE A 17 9.43 -7.68 -1.67
CA ILE A 17 8.92 -6.58 -2.48
C ILE A 17 9.94 -5.45 -2.45
N SER A 18 10.56 -5.19 -3.61
CA SER A 18 11.55 -4.12 -3.78
C SER A 18 10.95 -2.75 -3.45
N SER A 19 11.76 -1.79 -2.99
CA SER A 19 11.28 -0.43 -2.73
C SER A 19 10.60 0.18 -3.97
N GLU A 20 11.10 -0.11 -5.19
CA GLU A 20 10.48 0.32 -6.44
C GLU A 20 9.05 -0.22 -6.59
N ASP A 21 8.84 -1.51 -6.35
CA ASP A 21 7.52 -2.13 -6.42
C ASP A 21 6.58 -1.58 -5.34
N ARG A 22 7.10 -1.26 -4.16
CA ARG A 22 6.30 -0.62 -3.10
C ARG A 22 5.82 0.78 -3.51
N TYR A 23 6.66 1.56 -4.19
CA TYR A 23 6.23 2.87 -4.75
C TYR A 23 5.20 2.70 -5.85
N ARG A 24 5.37 1.72 -6.74
CA ARG A 24 4.40 1.39 -7.78
C ARG A 24 3.04 1.01 -7.20
N ILE A 25 3.02 0.18 -6.15
CA ILE A 25 1.80 -0.17 -5.40
C ILE A 25 1.16 1.10 -4.81
N LEU A 26 1.95 1.98 -4.18
CA LEU A 26 1.44 3.25 -3.66
C LEU A 26 0.78 4.10 -4.76
N GLU A 27 1.45 4.27 -5.89
CA GLU A 27 0.95 5.05 -7.04
C GLU A 27 -0.36 4.46 -7.59
N TYR A 28 -0.42 3.14 -7.73
CA TYR A 28 -1.63 2.42 -8.14
C TYR A 28 -2.79 2.62 -7.17
N VAL A 29 -2.53 2.48 -5.87
CA VAL A 29 -3.57 2.65 -4.85
C VAL A 29 -4.05 4.10 -4.83
N ILE A 30 -3.15 5.08 -5.02
CA ILE A 30 -3.50 6.51 -5.12
C ILE A 30 -4.35 6.78 -6.36
N SER A 31 -3.99 6.25 -7.52
CA SER A 31 -4.76 6.47 -8.76
C SER A 31 -6.18 5.91 -8.64
N LYS A 32 -6.34 4.77 -7.96
CA LYS A 32 -7.63 4.11 -7.75
C LYS A 32 -8.49 4.73 -6.65
N LYS A 33 -7.91 5.01 -5.49
CA LYS A 33 -8.64 5.43 -4.28
C LYS A 33 -8.60 6.93 -4.02
N GLY A 34 -7.71 7.64 -4.70
CA GLY A 34 -7.45 9.06 -4.48
C GLY A 34 -6.48 9.31 -3.32
N LYS A 35 -5.57 10.26 -3.52
CA LYS A 35 -4.50 10.62 -2.58
C LYS A 35 -4.99 10.89 -1.14
N LEU A 36 -6.11 11.61 -0.98
CA LEU A 36 -6.63 11.96 0.34
C LEU A 36 -7.08 10.72 1.13
N ARG A 37 -7.71 9.75 0.46
CA ARG A 37 -8.17 8.52 1.12
C ARG A 37 -6.98 7.65 1.53
N VAL A 38 -5.99 7.52 0.65
CA VAL A 38 -4.74 6.79 0.96
C VAL A 38 -3.99 7.45 2.11
N GLN A 39 -3.89 8.78 2.11
CA GLN A 39 -3.26 9.52 3.21
C GLN A 39 -3.94 9.24 4.56
N LYS A 40 -5.28 9.24 4.58
CA LYS A 40 -6.05 8.92 5.79
C LYS A 40 -5.84 7.47 6.24
N ALA A 41 -5.87 6.51 5.30
CA ALA A 41 -5.65 5.10 5.60
C ALA A 41 -4.28 4.85 6.22
N LEU A 42 -3.23 5.49 5.68
CA LEU A 42 -1.88 5.41 6.22
C LEU A 42 -1.69 6.19 7.53
N SER A 43 -2.68 6.97 7.98
CA SER A 43 -2.61 7.83 9.17
C SER A 43 -1.39 8.76 9.17
N ILE A 44 -1.04 9.32 7.99
CA ILE A 44 0.13 10.18 7.83
C ILE A 44 -0.24 11.64 7.54
N SER A 45 0.67 12.55 7.89
CA SER A 45 0.56 13.97 7.54
C SER A 45 0.75 14.20 6.04
N ARG A 46 0.27 15.35 5.54
CA ARG A 46 0.53 15.80 4.15
C ARG A 46 2.03 15.87 3.84
N TYR A 47 2.82 16.33 4.81
CA TYR A 47 4.28 16.42 4.67
C TYR A 47 4.92 15.03 4.52
N THR A 48 4.50 14.06 5.34
CA THR A 48 4.97 12.67 5.23
C THR A 48 4.57 12.06 3.89
N MET A 49 3.33 12.26 3.45
CA MET A 49 2.87 11.82 2.11
C MET A 49 3.73 12.42 1.00
N TRP A 50 4.06 13.72 1.07
CA TRP A 50 4.96 14.35 0.11
C TRP A 50 6.35 13.71 0.13
N ARG A 51 6.92 13.43 1.30
CA ARG A 51 8.22 12.76 1.42
C ARG A 51 8.22 11.36 0.79
N ILE A 52 7.15 10.58 0.97
CA ILE A 52 7.01 9.27 0.32
C ILE A 52 6.94 9.44 -1.20
N LEU A 53 6.05 10.31 -1.69
CA LEU A 53 5.88 10.53 -3.14
C LEU A 53 7.15 11.06 -3.83
N ASN A 54 8.00 11.79 -3.11
CA ASN A 54 9.28 12.28 -3.60
C ASN A 54 10.45 11.34 -3.27
N ARG A 55 10.16 10.09 -2.87
CA ARG A 55 11.13 9.03 -2.57
C ARG A 55 12.18 9.46 -1.54
N LYS A 56 11.80 10.35 -0.62
CA LYS A 56 12.63 10.83 0.50
C LYS A 56 12.51 9.94 1.74
N ILE A 57 11.49 9.09 1.79
CA ILE A 57 11.31 8.02 2.78
C ILE A 57 10.63 6.84 2.10
N ASP A 58 11.00 5.63 2.52
CA ASP A 58 10.47 4.41 1.94
C ASP A 58 9.05 4.07 2.43
N VAL A 59 8.36 3.26 1.63
CA VAL A 59 7.12 2.59 2.04
C VAL A 59 7.52 1.40 2.90
N ASN A 60 7.54 1.57 4.21
CA ASN A 60 7.84 0.47 5.14
C ASN A 60 6.73 -0.60 5.15
N ASP A 61 6.99 -1.71 5.83
CA ASP A 61 6.12 -2.89 5.83
C ASP A 61 4.71 -2.61 6.34
N ASP A 62 4.56 -1.77 7.38
CA ASP A 62 3.23 -1.39 7.89
C ASP A 62 2.43 -0.60 6.85
N LYS A 63 3.08 0.35 6.16
CA LYS A 63 2.43 1.11 5.08
C LYS A 63 2.08 0.19 3.92
N LEU A 64 2.97 -0.73 3.56
CA LEU A 64 2.74 -1.71 2.50
C LEU A 64 1.52 -2.59 2.81
N LYS A 65 1.38 -3.11 4.02
CA LYS A 65 0.21 -3.89 4.45
C LYS A 65 -1.09 -3.11 4.30
N ILE A 66 -1.10 -1.85 4.76
CA ILE A 66 -2.26 -0.98 4.62
C ILE A 66 -2.59 -0.75 3.14
N LEU A 67 -1.59 -0.50 2.28
CA LEU A 67 -1.80 -0.33 0.84
C LEU A 67 -2.39 -1.59 0.20
N LEU A 68 -1.86 -2.76 0.54
CA LEU A 68 -2.36 -4.05 0.04
C LEU A 68 -3.80 -4.33 0.51
N SER A 69 -4.18 -3.93 1.72
CA SER A 69 -5.56 -4.04 2.22
C SER A 69 -6.58 -3.21 1.42
N LEU A 70 -6.13 -2.23 0.63
CA LEU A 70 -6.99 -1.35 -0.18
C LEU A 70 -7.23 -1.89 -1.60
N ILE A 71 -6.55 -2.96 -1.99
CA ILE A 71 -6.61 -3.59 -3.31
C ILE A 71 -6.86 -5.10 -3.18
N THR A 72 -7.21 -5.77 -4.27
CA THR A 72 -7.44 -7.22 -4.28
C THR A 72 -6.21 -7.99 -4.79
N PRO A 73 -6.08 -9.30 -4.48
CA PRO A 73 -5.00 -10.13 -5.03
C PRO A 73 -4.97 -10.13 -6.57
N GLU A 74 -6.12 -10.08 -7.23
CA GLU A 74 -6.25 -10.03 -8.69
C GLU A 74 -5.67 -8.73 -9.26
N GLU A 75 -5.84 -7.63 -8.53
CA GLU A 75 -5.29 -6.33 -8.93
C GLU A 75 -3.78 -6.30 -8.80
N LEU A 76 -3.23 -6.87 -7.73
CA LEU A 76 -1.78 -6.99 -7.58
C LEU A 76 -1.17 -7.89 -8.67
N ARG A 77 -1.84 -8.96 -9.08
CA ARG A 77 -1.36 -9.88 -10.13
C ARG A 77 -1.39 -9.30 -11.55
N ARG A 78 -2.19 -8.27 -11.78
CA ARG A 78 -2.29 -7.56 -13.08
C ARG A 78 -1.31 -6.39 -13.19
N TYR A 79 -0.58 -6.13 -12.11
CA TYR A 79 0.47 -5.14 -12.01
C TYR A 79 1.83 -5.80 -12.27
#